data_AF-A0A9P2H4V5-F1
#
_entry.id   AF-A0A9P2H4V5-F1
#
_cell.length_a   1.000
_cell.length_b   1.000
_cell.length_c   1.000
_cell.angle_alpha   90.00
_cell.angle_beta   90.00
_cell.angle_gamma   90.00
#
_symmetry.space_group_name_H-M   'P 1'
#
loop_
_entity.id
_entity.type
_entity.pdbx_description
1 polymer ?
#
loop_
_entity_poly.entity_id
_entity_poly.type
_entity_poly.pdbx_seq_one_letter_code
_entity_poly.pdbx_strand_id
1 'polypeptide(L)'
;MPELNTARGPIDTADLGVTLMHEHVFIMTTEIAQNYPEAWGDEDKRVAGAIARLGELKARGVDTIVDLTVIGLGRYIPRIARVAAATELNIVVATGLYTYNDVPFYFHYLGPGAQLDGPEIMTDMFVRDIEHGIADTGIKAGILKCATDEPGLTPGVERVLRAVAQAHKRTGAPISTHTHAGLRRGLDQQRIFAEEGVELSRVVIGHCGDSTDVGYLEELIAAGSYLGMDRFGVDVISPFQDRVNIVARMCDGAITRRLLLFRRASRGAGAGGDAELALPPHPQRRHPRTEAARRHRRAAAHHARRQPAPHLHLRAAGRLSVRQPRRANAMGLALCIYIGSLLIYTPIHGETSRRHRRAGFKHGSYRIGHDDDQRHRQRGPAASHVSASSTRRRRSRHAGRRTARGPRRSMALKYLLDTSVIKRLSRPAVRRAVEPLAEAGAVARTQITDLEVGYSARNETEWQRLMVALSAFDLIESTASHHRRALGIQRLLAARSQRGRKIPDLLIAAAGEEHGLVVLHYDADFDLIAAVTGQPCQWIVPAGTID
;
A
#
# COMPACT_ATOMS: atom_id res chain seq x y z
N MET A 1 -34.82 3.85 -16.45
CA MET A 1 -34.88 3.69 -14.97
C MET A 1 -33.86 4.65 -14.33
N PRO A 2 -33.47 4.59 -13.04
CA PRO A 2 -32.17 5.15 -12.64
C PRO A 2 -31.03 4.38 -13.35
N GLU A 3 -30.29 5.07 -14.21
CA GLU A 3 -29.28 4.49 -15.12
C GLU A 3 -27.85 4.90 -14.74
N LEU A 4 -26.86 4.14 -15.21
CA LEU A 4 -25.43 4.42 -15.05
C LEU A 4 -24.66 4.15 -16.36
N ASN A 5 -23.76 5.05 -16.74
CA ASN A 5 -22.90 4.88 -17.91
C ASN A 5 -21.79 3.83 -17.70
N THR A 6 -21.59 2.99 -18.71
CA THR A 6 -20.49 2.00 -18.81
C THR A 6 -19.74 2.18 -20.14
N ALA A 7 -18.65 1.42 -20.32
CA ALA A 7 -17.93 1.30 -21.58
C ALA A 7 -18.76 0.70 -22.74
N ARG A 8 -19.97 0.17 -22.48
CA ARG A 8 -20.96 -0.29 -23.48
C ARG A 8 -22.17 0.66 -23.61
N GLY A 9 -22.15 1.83 -22.96
CA GLY A 9 -23.30 2.73 -22.86
C GLY A 9 -24.03 2.61 -21.51
N PRO A 10 -25.23 3.22 -21.37
CA PRO A 10 -26.00 3.18 -20.12
C PRO A 10 -26.62 1.80 -19.86
N ILE A 11 -26.66 1.42 -18.57
CA ILE A 11 -27.41 0.27 -18.04
C ILE A 11 -28.38 0.74 -16.94
N ASP A 12 -29.42 -0.04 -16.64
CA ASP A 12 -30.18 0.16 -15.40
C ASP A 12 -29.27 -0.13 -14.18
N THR A 13 -29.37 0.67 -13.13
CA THR A 13 -28.67 0.39 -11.86
C THR A 13 -29.18 -0.89 -11.17
N ALA A 14 -30.33 -1.44 -11.59
CA ALA A 14 -30.76 -2.78 -11.23
C ALA A 14 -29.84 -3.89 -11.81
N ASP A 15 -29.27 -3.67 -12.99
CA ASP A 15 -28.47 -4.65 -13.75
C ASP A 15 -26.97 -4.62 -13.39
N LEU A 16 -26.60 -3.83 -12.38
CA LEU A 16 -25.24 -3.79 -11.83
C LEU A 16 -24.77 -5.13 -11.22
N GLY A 17 -25.72 -5.94 -10.73
CA GLY A 17 -25.44 -7.26 -10.15
C GLY A 17 -24.34 -7.25 -9.07
N VAL A 18 -23.49 -8.28 -9.08
CA VAL A 18 -22.30 -8.32 -8.22
C VAL A 18 -21.23 -7.38 -8.81
N THR A 19 -20.99 -6.25 -8.13
CA THR A 19 -20.08 -5.18 -8.60
C THR A 19 -18.77 -5.14 -7.82
N LEU A 20 -17.62 -5.02 -8.51
CA LEU A 20 -16.34 -4.65 -7.91
C LEU A 20 -16.01 -3.16 -8.13
N MET A 21 -16.07 -2.32 -7.08
CA MET A 21 -16.00 -0.85 -7.19
C MET A 21 -14.58 -0.25 -7.31
N HIS A 22 -13.53 -1.08 -7.32
CA HIS A 22 -12.14 -0.60 -7.42
C HIS A 22 -11.24 -1.67 -8.06
N GLU A 23 -11.31 -1.77 -9.38
CA GLU A 23 -10.39 -2.59 -10.17
C GLU A 23 -9.65 -1.70 -11.20
N HIS A 24 -8.74 -2.30 -11.96
CA HIS A 24 -8.05 -1.65 -13.08
C HIS A 24 -7.81 -2.69 -14.18
N VAL A 25 -8.14 -2.38 -15.44
CA VAL A 25 -7.82 -3.29 -16.56
C VAL A 25 -6.36 -3.12 -16.98
N PHE A 26 -5.86 -1.88 -17.08
CA PHE A 26 -4.47 -1.56 -17.43
C PHE A 26 -3.97 -0.32 -16.67
N ILE A 27 -2.76 -0.37 -16.12
CA ILE A 27 -2.06 0.78 -15.51
C ILE A 27 -0.71 0.95 -16.19
N MET A 28 -0.36 2.18 -16.59
CA MET A 28 0.94 2.53 -17.18
C MET A 28 1.22 4.04 -17.10
N THR A 29 2.48 4.44 -17.17
CA THR A 29 2.83 5.81 -17.58
C THR A 29 2.81 5.86 -19.09
N THR A 30 1.80 6.48 -19.71
CA THR A 30 1.54 6.42 -21.16
C THR A 30 2.76 6.75 -22.01
N GLU A 31 3.45 7.85 -21.69
CA GLU A 31 4.63 8.33 -22.40
C GLU A 31 5.80 7.33 -22.33
N ILE A 32 6.02 6.69 -21.17
CA ILE A 32 7.04 5.64 -21.02
C ILE A 32 6.65 4.40 -21.84
N ALA A 33 5.38 3.99 -21.83
CA ALA A 33 4.91 2.84 -22.61
C ALA A 33 4.96 3.08 -24.14
N GLN A 34 4.95 4.34 -24.58
CA GLN A 34 5.12 4.72 -25.99
C GLN A 34 6.60 4.78 -26.41
N ASN A 35 7.49 5.30 -25.55
CA ASN A 35 8.92 5.43 -25.84
C ASN A 35 9.73 4.15 -25.57
N TYR A 36 9.25 3.28 -24.68
CA TYR A 36 9.89 2.02 -24.27
C TYR A 36 8.85 0.88 -24.31
N PRO A 37 8.38 0.51 -25.52
CA PRO A 37 7.25 -0.41 -25.68
C PRO A 37 7.59 -1.86 -25.36
N GLU A 38 8.85 -2.23 -25.13
CA GLU A 38 9.30 -3.63 -24.98
C GLU A 38 8.64 -4.34 -23.79
N ALA A 39 8.44 -3.62 -22.69
CA ALA A 39 7.78 -4.15 -21.49
C ALA A 39 6.26 -4.33 -21.68
N TRP A 40 5.63 -3.53 -22.56
CA TRP A 40 4.25 -3.71 -22.97
C TRP A 40 4.14 -4.86 -23.99
N GLY A 41 4.98 -4.84 -25.02
CA GLY A 41 5.01 -5.82 -26.10
C GLY A 41 3.77 -5.71 -26.99
N ASP A 42 3.13 -6.85 -27.21
CA ASP A 42 2.04 -7.03 -28.16
C ASP A 42 0.69 -6.53 -27.60
N GLU A 43 0.20 -5.41 -28.14
CA GLU A 43 -1.08 -4.77 -27.78
C GLU A 43 -2.28 -5.73 -27.87
N ASP A 44 -2.35 -6.56 -28.91
CA ASP A 44 -3.49 -7.44 -29.13
C ASP A 44 -3.47 -8.64 -28.17
N LYS A 45 -2.28 -9.16 -27.84
CA LYS A 45 -2.12 -10.13 -26.74
C LYS A 45 -2.48 -9.52 -25.38
N ARG A 46 -2.22 -8.23 -25.15
CA ARG A 46 -2.64 -7.53 -23.90
C ARG A 46 -4.15 -7.35 -23.84
N VAL A 47 -4.79 -6.95 -24.93
CA VAL A 47 -6.26 -6.83 -25.03
C VAL A 47 -6.95 -8.19 -24.89
N ALA A 48 -6.50 -9.22 -25.63
CA ALA A 48 -7.03 -10.58 -25.52
C ALA A 48 -6.82 -11.17 -24.10
N GLY A 49 -5.65 -10.94 -23.50
CA GLY A 49 -5.36 -11.36 -22.13
C GLY A 49 -6.24 -10.67 -21.07
N ALA A 50 -6.63 -9.41 -21.29
CA ALA A 50 -7.63 -8.75 -20.45
C ALA A 50 -9.03 -9.34 -20.65
N ILE A 51 -9.47 -9.50 -21.90
CA ILE A 51 -10.79 -10.08 -22.24
C ILE A 51 -10.96 -11.47 -21.60
N ALA A 52 -9.98 -12.37 -21.76
CA ALA A 52 -10.04 -13.72 -21.17
C ALA A 52 -10.20 -13.68 -19.64
N ARG A 53 -9.44 -12.80 -18.97
CA ARG A 53 -9.45 -12.68 -17.49
C ARG A 53 -10.68 -11.99 -16.94
N LEU A 54 -11.33 -11.10 -17.72
CA LEU A 54 -12.63 -10.54 -17.38
C LEU A 54 -13.78 -11.53 -17.70
N GLY A 55 -13.61 -12.39 -18.72
CA GLY A 55 -14.48 -13.53 -18.98
C GLY A 55 -14.48 -14.55 -17.84
N GLU A 56 -13.29 -14.91 -17.31
CA GLU A 56 -13.18 -15.69 -16.07
C GLU A 56 -13.89 -15.03 -14.89
N LEU A 57 -13.82 -13.71 -14.76
CA LEU A 57 -14.45 -12.97 -13.67
C LEU A 57 -15.99 -13.01 -13.79
N LYS A 58 -16.53 -12.84 -15.00
CA LYS A 58 -17.96 -13.00 -15.29
C LYS A 58 -18.44 -14.43 -15.08
N ALA A 59 -17.67 -15.44 -15.50
CA ALA A 59 -17.98 -16.85 -15.27
C ALA A 59 -17.99 -17.25 -13.78
N ARG A 60 -17.33 -16.47 -12.90
CA ARG A 60 -17.36 -16.64 -11.44
C ARG A 60 -18.52 -15.88 -10.76
N GLY A 61 -19.43 -15.27 -11.53
CA GLY A 61 -20.62 -14.59 -11.00
C GLY A 61 -20.37 -13.15 -10.52
N VAL A 62 -19.39 -12.46 -11.10
CA VAL A 62 -19.25 -10.99 -10.98
C VAL A 62 -19.81 -10.33 -12.23
N ASP A 63 -20.68 -9.35 -12.07
CA ASP A 63 -21.43 -8.73 -13.18
C ASP A 63 -20.85 -7.41 -13.66
N THR A 64 -20.26 -6.63 -12.75
CA THR A 64 -19.71 -5.30 -13.03
C THR A 64 -18.34 -5.12 -12.38
N ILE A 65 -17.45 -4.42 -13.07
CA ILE A 65 -16.27 -3.79 -12.47
C ILE A 65 -16.32 -2.27 -12.67
N VAL A 66 -15.65 -1.55 -11.78
CA VAL A 66 -15.42 -0.12 -11.88
C VAL A 66 -13.91 0.09 -12.04
N ASP A 67 -13.49 0.48 -13.24
CA ASP A 67 -12.09 0.78 -13.55
C ASP A 67 -11.75 2.21 -13.10
N LEU A 68 -10.93 2.31 -12.05
CA LEU A 68 -10.52 3.59 -11.46
C LEU A 68 -9.20 4.13 -12.05
N THR A 69 -8.80 3.66 -13.24
CA THR A 69 -7.68 4.22 -14.01
C THR A 69 -8.07 5.58 -14.58
N VAL A 70 -7.34 6.63 -14.19
CA VAL A 70 -7.57 8.02 -14.62
C VAL A 70 -6.29 8.68 -15.15
N ILE A 71 -6.30 10.00 -15.36
CA ILE A 71 -5.10 10.77 -15.73
C ILE A 71 -4.03 10.56 -14.64
N GLY A 72 -2.80 10.25 -15.04
CA GLY A 72 -1.71 9.81 -14.14
C GLY A 72 -1.56 8.29 -13.98
N LEU A 73 -2.58 7.50 -14.33
CA LEU A 73 -2.52 6.02 -14.30
C LEU A 73 -2.53 5.35 -15.69
N GLY A 74 -2.57 6.14 -16.76
CA GLY A 74 -2.52 5.62 -18.14
C GLY A 74 -3.88 5.33 -18.78
N ARG A 75 -4.95 5.98 -18.32
CA ARG A 75 -6.31 5.83 -18.86
C ARG A 75 -6.34 6.09 -20.38
N TYR A 76 -6.66 5.06 -21.15
CA TYR A 76 -6.87 5.16 -22.59
C TYR A 76 -8.13 4.38 -23.00
N ILE A 77 -9.24 5.11 -23.14
CA ILE A 77 -10.59 4.53 -23.30
C ILE A 77 -10.80 3.73 -24.60
N PRO A 78 -10.20 4.04 -25.77
CA PRO A 78 -10.33 3.18 -26.95
C PRO A 78 -9.91 1.73 -26.70
N ARG A 79 -8.87 1.50 -25.88
CA ARG A 79 -8.46 0.14 -25.46
C ARG A 79 -9.51 -0.52 -24.54
N ILE A 80 -10.11 0.24 -23.63
CA ILE A 80 -11.19 -0.27 -22.75
C ILE A 80 -12.44 -0.60 -23.58
N ALA A 81 -12.76 0.18 -24.61
CA ALA A 81 -13.86 -0.10 -25.54
C ALA A 81 -13.64 -1.44 -26.28
N ARG A 82 -12.42 -1.70 -26.78
CA ARG A 82 -12.06 -3.01 -27.39
C ARG A 82 -12.28 -4.18 -26.42
N VAL A 83 -11.94 -4.01 -25.15
CA VAL A 83 -12.13 -5.05 -24.12
C VAL A 83 -13.61 -5.23 -23.78
N ALA A 84 -14.34 -4.14 -23.55
CA ALA A 84 -15.76 -4.16 -23.18
C ALA A 84 -16.66 -4.75 -24.28
N ALA A 85 -16.36 -4.47 -25.55
CA ALA A 85 -17.08 -5.02 -26.69
C ALA A 85 -16.96 -6.56 -26.83
N ALA A 86 -16.04 -7.19 -26.09
CA ALA A 86 -15.77 -8.63 -26.13
C ALA A 86 -16.05 -9.34 -24.79
N THR A 87 -16.76 -8.71 -23.84
CA THR A 87 -17.16 -9.35 -22.58
C THR A 87 -18.54 -8.89 -22.09
N GLU A 88 -19.32 -9.82 -21.53
CA GLU A 88 -20.61 -9.54 -20.87
C GLU A 88 -20.45 -9.06 -19.40
N LEU A 89 -19.23 -8.63 -19.04
CA LEU A 89 -18.94 -7.91 -17.81
C LEU A 89 -19.12 -6.41 -18.03
N ASN A 90 -19.96 -5.76 -17.24
CA ASN A 90 -20.10 -4.31 -17.28
C ASN A 90 -18.80 -3.65 -16.80
N ILE A 91 -18.33 -2.61 -17.49
CA ILE A 91 -17.14 -1.83 -17.08
C ILE A 91 -17.56 -0.37 -16.92
N VAL A 92 -17.74 0.08 -15.68
CA VAL A 92 -17.89 1.51 -15.37
C VAL A 92 -16.49 2.15 -15.41
N VAL A 93 -16.32 3.24 -16.14
CA VAL A 93 -15.02 3.92 -16.28
C VAL A 93 -14.98 5.24 -15.50
N ALA A 94 -13.79 5.62 -15.05
CA ALA A 94 -13.58 6.81 -14.22
C ALA A 94 -13.06 8.04 -14.98
N THR A 95 -13.27 9.22 -14.38
CA THR A 95 -12.53 10.45 -14.67
C THR A 95 -11.99 11.08 -13.37
N GLY A 96 -11.16 12.12 -13.48
CA GLY A 96 -10.37 12.68 -12.40
C GLY A 96 -8.88 12.60 -12.68
N LEU A 97 -8.06 12.78 -11.64
CA LEU A 97 -6.61 12.85 -11.76
C LEU A 97 -5.93 12.20 -10.54
N TYR A 98 -4.87 11.46 -10.82
CA TYR A 98 -4.09 10.73 -9.83
C TYR A 98 -2.69 11.34 -9.70
N THR A 99 -2.42 11.98 -8.57
CA THR A 99 -1.07 12.40 -8.15
C THR A 99 -0.94 12.25 -6.64
N TYR A 100 0.30 12.08 -6.17
CA TYR A 100 0.64 12.14 -4.75
C TYR A 100 1.22 13.51 -4.35
N ASN A 101 1.55 14.36 -5.32
CA ASN A 101 2.25 15.63 -5.09
C ASN A 101 1.75 16.69 -6.10
N ASP A 102 2.53 16.99 -7.13
CA ASP A 102 2.22 18.05 -8.09
C ASP A 102 1.29 17.58 -9.23
N VAL A 103 0.62 18.52 -9.88
CA VAL A 103 -0.20 18.28 -11.07
C VAL A 103 0.68 18.11 -12.33
N PRO A 104 0.20 17.40 -13.38
CA PRO A 104 0.88 17.35 -14.67
C PRO A 104 1.14 18.74 -15.26
N PHE A 105 2.24 18.88 -16.02
CA PHE A 105 2.74 20.14 -16.56
C PHE A 105 1.70 21.00 -17.30
N TYR A 106 0.71 20.36 -17.95
CA TYR A 106 -0.44 21.01 -18.57
C TYR A 106 -1.18 22.02 -17.64
N PHE A 107 -1.24 21.73 -16.33
CA PHE A 107 -1.93 22.55 -15.33
C PHE A 107 -1.01 23.54 -14.60
N HIS A 108 0.29 23.60 -14.93
CA HIS A 108 1.28 24.48 -14.28
C HIS A 108 1.06 25.96 -14.59
N TYR A 109 0.45 26.28 -15.73
CA TYR A 109 0.25 27.65 -16.17
C TYR A 109 -1.14 28.21 -15.86
N LEU A 110 -2.20 27.39 -15.90
CA LEU A 110 -3.59 27.86 -15.82
C LEU A 110 -4.41 27.18 -14.70
N GLY A 111 -5.30 27.97 -14.11
CA GLY A 111 -6.21 27.58 -13.02
C GLY A 111 -5.64 27.86 -11.61
N PRO A 112 -6.40 27.59 -10.55
CA PRO A 112 -6.11 28.07 -9.20
C PRO A 112 -4.69 27.77 -8.70
N GLY A 113 -3.93 28.82 -8.41
CA GLY A 113 -2.56 28.74 -7.90
C GLY A 113 -1.50 28.35 -8.94
N ALA A 114 -1.84 28.34 -10.23
CA ALA A 114 -0.90 28.15 -11.34
C ALA A 114 -0.13 29.46 -11.65
N GLN A 115 0.89 29.39 -12.52
CA GLN A 115 1.77 30.54 -12.81
C GLN A 115 1.06 31.78 -13.40
N LEU A 116 -0.03 31.58 -14.15
CA LEU A 116 -0.91 32.64 -14.68
C LEU A 116 -2.29 32.66 -13.99
N ASP A 117 -2.49 31.78 -13.00
CA ASP A 117 -3.73 31.55 -12.25
C ASP A 117 -4.97 31.32 -13.15
N GLY A 118 -6.18 31.65 -12.67
CA GLY A 118 -7.41 31.69 -13.47
C GLY A 118 -8.46 30.62 -13.11
N PRO A 119 -9.49 30.42 -13.97
CA PRO A 119 -10.56 29.46 -13.72
C PRO A 119 -10.07 28.00 -13.76
N GLU A 120 -10.69 27.12 -12.97
CA GLU A 120 -10.26 25.72 -12.87
C GLU A 120 -10.73 24.86 -14.06
N ILE A 121 -9.81 24.68 -15.02
CA ILE A 121 -10.00 23.85 -16.21
C ILE A 121 -10.10 22.34 -15.92
N MET A 122 -9.54 21.84 -14.81
CA MET A 122 -9.69 20.40 -14.44
C MET A 122 -11.16 20.02 -14.22
N THR A 123 -11.94 20.91 -13.61
CA THR A 123 -13.36 20.66 -13.32
C THR A 123 -14.14 20.46 -14.62
N ASP A 124 -13.92 21.31 -15.63
CA ASP A 124 -14.62 21.21 -16.92
C ASP A 124 -14.20 19.97 -17.71
N MET A 125 -12.95 19.51 -17.60
CA MET A 125 -12.52 18.23 -18.19
C MET A 125 -13.26 17.04 -17.57
N PHE A 126 -13.37 16.99 -16.24
CA PHE A 126 -14.07 15.90 -15.56
C PHE A 126 -15.58 15.93 -15.85
N VAL A 127 -16.19 17.12 -15.93
CA VAL A 127 -17.61 17.28 -16.30
C VAL A 127 -17.85 16.88 -17.75
N ARG A 128 -16.99 17.26 -18.71
CA ARG A 128 -17.06 16.79 -20.11
C ARG A 128 -17.03 15.27 -20.18
N ASP A 129 -16.10 14.63 -19.48
CA ASP A 129 -15.96 13.17 -19.45
C ASP A 129 -17.22 12.45 -18.93
N ILE A 130 -17.97 13.06 -18.00
CA ILE A 130 -19.19 12.49 -17.40
C ILE A 130 -20.43 12.77 -18.26
N GLU A 131 -20.61 14.01 -18.74
CA GLU A 131 -21.86 14.45 -19.38
C GLU A 131 -21.87 14.23 -20.90
N HIS A 132 -20.72 14.38 -21.55
CA HIS A 132 -20.59 14.34 -23.01
C HIS A 132 -19.86 13.07 -23.49
N GLY A 133 -18.70 12.76 -22.91
CA GLY A 133 -17.90 11.59 -23.23
C GLY A 133 -16.40 11.86 -23.24
N ILE A 134 -15.63 10.81 -22.97
CA ILE A 134 -14.17 10.86 -22.83
C ILE A 134 -13.53 10.93 -24.23
N ALA A 135 -12.77 12.00 -24.47
CA ALA A 135 -12.16 12.33 -25.75
C ALA A 135 -13.17 12.33 -26.92
N ASP A 136 -12.97 11.44 -27.88
CA ASP A 136 -13.74 11.18 -29.11
C ASP A 136 -14.64 9.94 -29.01
N THR A 137 -14.54 9.16 -27.92
CA THR A 137 -15.08 7.79 -27.83
C THR A 137 -16.59 7.70 -27.59
N GLY A 138 -17.25 8.80 -27.22
CA GLY A 138 -18.65 8.81 -26.77
C GLY A 138 -18.93 8.09 -25.43
N ILE A 139 -17.99 7.30 -24.91
CA ILE A 139 -18.08 6.61 -23.63
C ILE A 139 -17.96 7.63 -22.49
N LYS A 140 -18.90 7.60 -21.55
CA LYS A 140 -18.99 8.54 -20.43
C LYS A 140 -18.46 7.93 -19.13
N ALA A 141 -17.82 8.75 -18.31
CA ALA A 141 -17.41 8.36 -16.96
C ALA A 141 -18.62 8.21 -16.03
N GLY A 142 -18.63 7.14 -15.23
CA GLY A 142 -19.67 6.89 -14.21
C GLY A 142 -19.24 7.24 -12.78
N ILE A 143 -17.96 7.58 -12.57
CA ILE A 143 -17.38 7.85 -11.25
C ILE A 143 -16.19 8.82 -11.34
N LEU A 144 -15.96 9.59 -10.28
CA LEU A 144 -14.81 10.47 -10.10
C LEU A 144 -13.72 9.80 -9.26
N LYS A 145 -12.44 10.07 -9.56
CA LYS A 145 -11.28 9.51 -8.85
C LYS A 145 -10.19 10.54 -8.55
N CYS A 146 -9.71 10.53 -7.32
CA CYS A 146 -8.56 11.30 -6.83
C CYS A 146 -7.64 10.44 -5.95
N ALA A 147 -6.59 11.05 -5.39
CA ALA A 147 -5.63 10.40 -4.48
C ALA A 147 -5.10 11.37 -3.40
N THR A 148 -4.72 10.82 -2.25
CA THR A 148 -3.95 11.51 -1.19
C THR A 148 -3.13 10.47 -0.45
N ASP A 149 -1.80 10.59 -0.51
CA ASP A 149 -0.88 9.52 -0.09
C ASP A 149 0.12 10.01 0.97
N GLU A 150 1.34 9.47 1.04
CA GLU A 150 2.35 9.84 2.03
C GLU A 150 2.57 11.37 2.15
N PRO A 151 2.72 12.16 1.07
CA PRO A 151 2.92 13.61 1.16
C PRO A 151 1.71 14.38 1.73
N GLY A 152 0.52 13.77 1.71
CA GLY A 152 -0.72 14.40 2.16
C GLY A 152 -1.23 15.51 1.23
N LEU A 153 -1.73 16.59 1.82
CA LEU A 153 -2.32 17.73 1.11
C LEU A 153 -1.22 18.70 0.67
N THR A 154 -0.54 18.32 -0.40
CA THR A 154 0.29 19.22 -1.21
C THR A 154 -0.61 20.14 -2.05
N PRO A 155 -0.12 21.29 -2.56
CA PRO A 155 -0.95 22.20 -3.36
C PRO A 155 -1.59 21.53 -4.58
N GLY A 156 -0.85 20.66 -5.27
CA GLY A 156 -1.36 19.88 -6.41
C GLY A 156 -2.45 18.88 -6.01
N VAL A 157 -2.24 18.12 -4.93
CA VAL A 157 -3.26 17.19 -4.38
C VAL A 157 -4.51 17.95 -3.93
N GLU A 158 -4.38 19.05 -3.19
CA GLU A 158 -5.54 19.82 -2.72
C GLU A 158 -6.34 20.43 -3.89
N ARG A 159 -5.66 21.00 -4.89
CA ARG A 159 -6.29 21.51 -6.11
C ARG A 159 -7.09 20.42 -6.84
N VAL A 160 -6.52 19.21 -6.98
CA VAL A 160 -7.20 18.05 -7.58
C VAL A 160 -8.43 17.61 -6.76
N LEU A 161 -8.33 17.60 -5.43
CA LEU A 161 -9.48 17.27 -4.56
C LEU A 161 -10.62 18.29 -4.72
N ARG A 162 -10.31 19.60 -4.76
CA ARG A 162 -11.32 20.65 -4.94
C ARG A 162 -11.95 20.61 -6.35
N ALA A 163 -11.15 20.37 -7.40
CA ALA A 163 -11.67 20.18 -8.76
C ALA A 163 -12.61 18.95 -8.87
N VAL A 164 -12.25 17.83 -8.24
CA VAL A 164 -13.11 16.63 -8.16
C VAL A 164 -14.39 16.89 -7.36
N ALA A 165 -14.31 17.63 -6.25
CA ALA A 165 -15.48 18.02 -5.45
C ALA A 165 -16.48 18.88 -6.24
N GLN A 166 -15.99 19.85 -7.03
CA GLN A 166 -16.84 20.70 -7.86
C GLN A 166 -17.41 19.94 -9.07
N ALA A 167 -16.66 19.01 -9.67
CA ALA A 167 -17.17 18.13 -10.71
C ALA A 167 -18.29 17.20 -10.18
N HIS A 168 -18.14 16.69 -8.95
CA HIS A 168 -19.19 15.93 -8.25
C HIS A 168 -20.44 16.79 -8.04
N LYS A 169 -20.29 18.01 -7.53
CA LYS A 169 -21.43 18.91 -7.25
C LYS A 169 -22.18 19.35 -8.52
N ARG A 170 -21.50 19.43 -9.67
CA ARG A 170 -22.12 19.75 -10.97
C ARG A 170 -22.90 18.57 -11.56
N THR A 171 -22.36 17.34 -11.45
CA THR A 171 -22.87 16.15 -12.17
C THR A 171 -23.67 15.17 -11.31
N GLY A 172 -23.50 15.20 -9.99
CA GLY A 172 -23.98 14.18 -9.07
C GLY A 172 -23.22 12.84 -9.12
N ALA A 173 -22.22 12.67 -9.98
CA ALA A 173 -21.46 11.43 -10.11
C ALA A 173 -20.67 11.14 -8.81
N PRO A 174 -20.68 9.89 -8.30
CA PRO A 174 -20.02 9.57 -7.03
C PRO A 174 -18.50 9.77 -7.08
N ILE A 175 -17.88 9.98 -5.92
CA ILE A 175 -16.42 10.05 -5.77
C ILE A 175 -15.91 8.74 -5.17
N SER A 176 -14.85 8.18 -5.73
CA SER A 176 -13.98 7.20 -5.09
C SER A 176 -12.59 7.81 -4.91
N THR A 177 -11.83 7.38 -3.91
CA THR A 177 -10.49 7.94 -3.63
C THR A 177 -9.39 6.89 -3.61
N HIS A 178 -8.14 7.33 -3.51
CA HIS A 178 -7.00 6.54 -3.04
C HIS A 178 -6.53 7.17 -1.73
N THR A 179 -6.23 6.37 -0.71
CA THR A 179 -5.60 6.86 0.53
C THR A 179 -4.36 6.07 0.90
N HIS A 180 -3.40 6.72 1.55
CA HIS A 180 -2.47 6.02 2.43
C HIS A 180 -3.14 5.78 3.81
N ALA A 181 -3.83 4.65 3.96
CA ALA A 181 -4.68 4.36 5.12
C ALA A 181 -3.91 4.38 6.46
N GLY A 182 -2.66 3.91 6.50
CA GLY A 182 -1.80 3.96 7.70
C GLY A 182 -1.39 5.38 8.15
N LEU A 183 -1.66 6.41 7.32
CA LEU A 183 -1.51 7.83 7.66
C LEU A 183 -2.88 8.54 7.75
N ARG A 184 -3.98 7.77 7.81
CA ARG A 184 -5.38 8.22 7.96
C ARG A 184 -5.84 9.27 6.92
N ARG A 185 -5.23 9.28 5.72
CA ARG A 185 -5.46 10.27 4.64
C ARG A 185 -6.92 10.40 4.17
N GLY A 186 -7.80 9.46 4.51
CA GLY A 186 -9.24 9.64 4.32
C GLY A 186 -9.84 10.84 5.09
N LEU A 187 -9.28 11.20 6.26
CA LEU A 187 -9.72 12.36 7.04
C LEU A 187 -9.31 13.68 6.38
N ASP A 188 -8.08 13.73 5.83
CA ASP A 188 -7.60 14.85 5.01
C ASP A 188 -8.55 15.10 3.83
N GLN A 189 -8.98 14.04 3.14
CA GLN A 189 -9.94 14.11 2.03
C GLN A 189 -11.34 14.54 2.47
N GLN A 190 -11.89 13.93 3.53
CA GLN A 190 -13.21 14.29 4.05
C GLN A 190 -13.28 15.76 4.48
N ARG A 191 -12.19 16.33 5.03
CA ARG A 191 -12.10 17.76 5.35
C ARG A 191 -12.25 18.62 4.10
N ILE A 192 -11.43 18.39 3.07
CA ILE A 192 -11.50 19.18 1.83
C ILE A 192 -12.87 19.03 1.15
N PHE A 193 -13.42 17.82 1.12
CA PHE A 193 -14.76 17.58 0.56
C PHE A 193 -15.86 18.29 1.36
N ALA A 194 -15.78 18.32 2.70
CA ALA A 194 -16.73 19.05 3.53
C ALA A 194 -16.62 20.57 3.36
N GLU A 195 -15.40 21.12 3.24
CA GLU A 195 -15.16 22.54 2.91
C GLU A 195 -15.76 22.93 1.55
N GLU A 196 -15.65 22.05 0.56
CA GLU A 196 -16.28 22.23 -0.75
C GLU A 196 -17.80 22.00 -0.74
N GLY A 197 -18.41 21.54 0.37
CA GLY A 197 -19.84 21.27 0.49
C GLY A 197 -20.30 19.98 -0.21
N VAL A 198 -19.45 18.96 -0.28
CA VAL A 198 -19.79 17.61 -0.77
C VAL A 198 -20.56 16.83 0.31
N GLU A 199 -21.63 16.15 -0.09
CA GLU A 199 -22.34 15.21 0.77
C GLU A 199 -21.51 13.92 0.93
N LEU A 200 -20.88 13.72 2.10
CA LEU A 200 -19.85 12.70 2.28
C LEU A 200 -20.33 11.25 2.07
N SER A 201 -21.64 10.96 2.10
CA SER A 201 -22.19 9.65 1.72
C SER A 201 -22.21 9.39 0.20
N ARG A 202 -21.75 10.37 -0.61
CA ARG A 202 -21.40 10.19 -2.03
C ARG A 202 -19.93 9.83 -2.26
N VAL A 203 -19.15 9.72 -1.20
CA VAL A 203 -17.71 9.43 -1.24
C VAL A 203 -17.43 8.00 -0.76
N VAL A 204 -16.64 7.26 -1.55
CA VAL A 204 -15.96 6.03 -1.14
C VAL A 204 -14.51 6.37 -0.83
N ILE A 205 -14.11 6.23 0.44
CA ILE A 205 -12.72 6.40 0.84
C ILE A 205 -11.98 5.09 0.51
N GLY A 206 -11.11 5.12 -0.50
CA GLY A 206 -10.39 3.94 -0.97
C GLY A 206 -9.25 3.52 -0.04
N HIS A 207 -8.85 2.26 -0.12
CA HIS A 207 -7.73 1.64 0.60
C HIS A 207 -7.89 1.54 2.12
N CYS A 208 -9.08 1.84 2.66
CA CYS A 208 -9.42 1.60 4.07
C CYS A 208 -9.21 0.15 4.51
N GLY A 209 -9.31 -0.83 3.60
CA GLY A 209 -8.99 -2.23 3.85
C GLY A 209 -7.51 -2.55 4.11
N ASP A 210 -6.61 -1.59 4.00
CA ASP A 210 -5.21 -1.69 4.48
C ASP A 210 -5.06 -1.31 5.97
N SER A 211 -6.12 -0.80 6.61
CA SER A 211 -6.11 -0.41 8.03
C SER A 211 -6.72 -1.49 8.94
N THR A 212 -6.15 -1.67 10.12
CA THR A 212 -6.78 -2.40 11.24
C THR A 212 -7.25 -1.47 12.38
N ASP A 213 -7.12 -0.15 12.21
CA ASP A 213 -7.59 0.86 13.16
C ASP A 213 -9.12 1.04 13.02
N VAL A 214 -9.88 0.31 13.84
CA VAL A 214 -11.34 0.40 13.90
C VAL A 214 -11.82 1.83 14.16
N GLY A 215 -11.15 2.59 15.03
CA GLY A 215 -11.57 3.94 15.40
C GLY A 215 -11.47 4.92 14.23
N TYR A 216 -10.41 4.79 13.40
CA TYR A 216 -10.30 5.51 12.14
C TYR A 216 -11.44 5.16 11.16
N LEU A 217 -11.76 3.87 11.03
CA LEU A 217 -12.82 3.42 10.11
C LEU A 217 -14.23 3.83 10.57
N GLU A 218 -14.47 3.82 11.88
CA GLU A 218 -15.72 4.33 12.49
C GLU A 218 -15.85 5.85 12.35
N GLU A 219 -14.76 6.61 12.50
CA GLU A 219 -14.72 8.07 12.29
C GLU A 219 -15.10 8.46 10.85
N LEU A 220 -14.47 7.81 9.85
CA LEU A 220 -14.81 8.02 8.43
C LEU A 220 -16.29 7.72 8.13
N ILE A 221 -16.84 6.65 8.73
CA ILE A 221 -18.24 6.26 8.57
C ILE A 221 -19.18 7.22 9.28
N ALA A 222 -18.81 7.74 10.46
CA ALA A 222 -19.60 8.71 11.20
C ALA A 222 -19.73 10.03 10.43
N ALA A 223 -18.65 10.49 9.79
CA ALA A 223 -18.66 11.67 8.91
C ALA A 223 -19.53 11.48 7.64
N GLY A 224 -19.74 10.24 7.18
CA GLY A 224 -20.77 9.91 6.18
C GLY A 224 -20.37 8.89 5.12
N SER A 225 -19.07 8.65 4.92
CA SER A 225 -18.57 7.95 3.73
C SER A 225 -18.66 6.42 3.78
N TYR A 226 -18.53 5.82 2.60
CA TYR A 226 -18.29 4.38 2.43
C TYR A 226 -16.79 4.07 2.53
N LEU A 227 -16.45 2.84 2.92
CA LEU A 227 -15.08 2.37 3.04
C LEU A 227 -14.73 1.35 1.95
N GLY A 228 -13.67 1.63 1.17
CA GLY A 228 -13.07 0.71 0.23
C GLY A 228 -12.23 -0.36 0.93
N MET A 229 -12.78 -1.56 1.08
CA MET A 229 -12.08 -2.76 1.53
C MET A 229 -11.48 -3.44 0.28
N ASP A 230 -10.57 -2.74 -0.39
CA ASP A 230 -10.38 -2.83 -1.84
C ASP A 230 -9.04 -3.43 -2.31
N ARG A 231 -8.24 -3.95 -1.38
CA ARG A 231 -6.89 -4.48 -1.63
C ARG A 231 -6.68 -5.93 -1.17
N PHE A 232 -7.73 -6.76 -1.13
CA PHE A 232 -7.57 -8.20 -0.89
C PHE A 232 -6.64 -8.83 -1.94
N GLY A 233 -5.70 -9.67 -1.47
CA GLY A 233 -4.61 -10.23 -2.28
C GLY A 233 -3.38 -9.33 -2.41
N VAL A 234 -3.39 -8.11 -1.84
CA VAL A 234 -2.20 -7.25 -1.69
C VAL A 234 -1.61 -7.46 -0.29
N ASP A 235 -1.20 -8.69 -0.02
CA ASP A 235 -0.80 -9.18 1.30
C ASP A 235 0.49 -8.53 1.85
N VAL A 236 1.27 -7.88 0.97
CA VAL A 236 2.49 -7.11 1.31
C VAL A 236 2.18 -5.84 2.11
N ILE A 237 0.99 -5.25 1.96
CA ILE A 237 0.58 -4.03 2.68
C ILE A 237 -0.17 -4.36 3.97
N SER A 238 -1.06 -5.36 3.91
CA SER A 238 -1.79 -5.90 5.06
C SER A 238 -2.13 -7.36 4.75
N PRO A 239 -1.80 -8.33 5.62
CA PRO A 239 -2.03 -9.75 5.36
C PRO A 239 -3.52 -10.09 5.21
N PHE A 240 -3.84 -11.07 4.36
CA PHE A 240 -5.18 -11.64 4.16
C PHE A 240 -6.02 -11.76 5.44
N GLN A 241 -5.44 -12.29 6.52
CA GLN A 241 -6.16 -12.51 7.78
C GLN A 241 -6.57 -11.19 8.44
N ASP A 242 -5.71 -10.16 8.44
CA ASP A 242 -6.04 -8.85 9.01
C ASP A 242 -7.16 -8.17 8.21
N ARG A 243 -7.15 -8.32 6.88
CA ARG A 243 -8.21 -7.84 5.99
C ARG A 243 -9.55 -8.54 6.23
N VAL A 244 -9.54 -9.86 6.43
CA VAL A 244 -10.75 -10.62 6.81
C VAL A 244 -11.23 -10.21 8.21
N ASN A 245 -10.31 -10.07 9.16
CA ASN A 245 -10.62 -9.73 10.55
C ASN A 245 -11.21 -8.33 10.70
N ILE A 246 -10.67 -7.30 10.02
CA ILE A 246 -11.23 -5.95 10.08
C ILE A 246 -12.61 -5.88 9.42
N VAL A 247 -12.81 -6.56 8.29
CA VAL A 247 -14.13 -6.66 7.64
C VAL A 247 -15.14 -7.35 8.53
N ALA A 248 -14.79 -8.50 9.12
CA ALA A 248 -15.67 -9.20 10.06
C ALA A 248 -16.01 -8.30 11.26
N ARG A 249 -15.02 -7.61 11.84
CA ARG A 249 -15.20 -6.71 12.99
C ARG A 249 -16.13 -5.54 12.67
N MET A 250 -15.98 -4.91 11.50
CA MET A 250 -16.84 -3.82 11.04
C MET A 250 -18.25 -4.29 10.61
N CYS A 251 -18.41 -5.58 10.30
CA CYS A 251 -19.71 -6.22 10.05
C CYS A 251 -20.48 -6.60 11.33
N ASP A 252 -19.77 -6.94 12.42
CA ASP A 252 -20.35 -7.28 13.73
C ASP A 252 -20.84 -6.03 14.50
N GLY A 253 -20.20 -4.89 14.29
CA GLY A 253 -20.81 -3.59 14.58
C GLY A 253 -22.03 -3.36 13.68
N ALA A 254 -22.99 -2.52 14.09
CA ALA A 254 -24.23 -2.25 13.34
C ALA A 254 -24.03 -1.43 12.03
N ILE A 255 -22.84 -1.51 11.45
CA ILE A 255 -22.22 -0.60 10.49
C ILE A 255 -22.13 -1.22 9.07
N THR A 256 -22.51 -2.50 8.93
CA THR A 256 -22.46 -3.35 7.73
C THR A 256 -22.90 -2.69 6.41
N ARG A 257 -23.72 -1.64 6.45
CA ARG A 257 -24.27 -0.94 5.27
C ARG A 257 -23.30 0.00 4.55
N ARG A 258 -22.10 0.28 5.09
CA ARG A 258 -21.10 1.21 4.50
C ARG A 258 -19.78 0.55 4.09
N LEU A 259 -19.71 -0.78 4.11
CA LEU A 259 -18.54 -1.56 3.65
C LEU A 259 -18.70 -1.98 2.17
N LEU A 260 -17.60 -1.95 1.43
CA LEU A 260 -17.52 -2.26 0.01
C LEU A 260 -16.27 -3.12 -0.26
N LEU A 261 -16.43 -4.36 -0.77
CA LEU A 261 -15.42 -5.45 -0.73
C LEU A 261 -14.91 -5.88 -2.11
N PHE A 262 -13.60 -5.76 -2.40
CA PHE A 262 -13.02 -6.01 -3.74
C PHE A 262 -11.77 -6.91 -3.74
N ARG A 263 -11.39 -7.39 -4.92
CA ARG A 263 -10.46 -8.52 -5.10
C ARG A 263 -9.59 -8.32 -6.34
N ARG A 264 -8.47 -7.61 -6.17
CA ARG A 264 -7.49 -7.32 -7.22
C ARG A 264 -7.12 -8.57 -8.01
N ALA A 265 -7.55 -8.64 -9.27
CA ALA A 265 -7.23 -9.76 -10.14
C ALA A 265 -5.92 -9.52 -10.91
N SER A 266 -4.87 -10.28 -10.59
CA SER A 266 -3.71 -10.50 -11.47
C SER A 266 -3.05 -11.84 -11.14
N ARG A 267 -2.55 -12.52 -12.16
CA ARG A 267 -1.53 -13.60 -12.15
C ARG A 267 -1.01 -13.78 -13.58
N GLY A 268 0.31 -13.87 -13.73
CA GLY A 268 0.95 -14.45 -14.93
C GLY A 268 1.04 -15.97 -14.80
N ALA A 269 1.09 -16.69 -15.92
CA ALA A 269 1.05 -18.16 -15.92
C ALA A 269 2.44 -18.79 -15.72
N GLY A 270 2.47 -19.86 -14.92
CA GLY A 270 3.51 -20.88 -14.86
C GLY A 270 2.82 -22.23 -14.61
N ALA A 271 3.21 -23.27 -15.33
CA ALA A 271 2.38 -24.47 -15.50
C ALA A 271 2.79 -25.67 -14.61
N GLY A 272 1.84 -26.59 -14.41
CA GLY A 272 2.10 -28.00 -14.10
C GLY A 272 1.51 -28.53 -12.79
N GLY A 273 0.92 -29.73 -12.85
CA GLY A 273 0.69 -30.61 -11.71
C GLY A 273 -0.77 -30.84 -11.32
N ASP A 274 -1.41 -31.85 -11.91
CA ASP A 274 -2.65 -32.43 -11.39
C ASP A 274 -2.37 -33.25 -10.11
N ALA A 275 -3.21 -33.07 -9.08
CA ALA A 275 -3.19 -33.88 -7.86
C ALA A 275 -4.54 -33.82 -7.14
N GLU A 276 -5.54 -34.57 -7.63
CA GLU A 276 -6.81 -34.76 -6.93
C GLU A 276 -6.62 -35.70 -5.72
N LEU A 277 -7.03 -35.25 -4.52
CA LEU A 277 -6.93 -36.05 -3.30
C LEU A 277 -8.26 -36.04 -2.53
N ALA A 278 -9.12 -37.02 -2.83
CA ALA A 278 -10.39 -37.24 -2.15
C ALA A 278 -10.26 -38.12 -0.90
N LEU A 279 -10.99 -37.79 0.17
CA LEU A 279 -11.16 -38.64 1.36
C LEU A 279 -12.63 -38.60 1.88
N PRO A 280 -13.11 -39.63 2.62
CA PRO A 280 -14.50 -40.06 2.54
C PRO A 280 -15.45 -39.53 3.65
N PRO A 281 -16.78 -39.65 3.47
CA PRO A 281 -17.80 -39.22 4.45
C PRO A 281 -18.33 -40.34 5.37
N HIS A 282 -18.69 -40.01 6.62
CA HIS A 282 -19.78 -40.58 7.47
C HIS A 282 -19.58 -40.20 8.97
N PRO A 283 -20.54 -40.42 9.89
CA PRO A 283 -22.00 -40.57 9.75
C PRO A 283 -22.82 -39.61 10.66
N GLN A 284 -24.15 -39.60 10.50
CA GLN A 284 -25.07 -38.83 11.36
C GLN A 284 -25.46 -39.59 12.65
N ARG A 285 -25.85 -38.87 13.72
CA ARG A 285 -26.70 -39.37 14.82
C ARG A 285 -27.89 -38.42 15.07
N ARG A 286 -28.98 -38.92 15.67
CA ARG A 286 -30.31 -38.27 15.70
C ARG A 286 -30.85 -37.99 17.12
N HIS A 287 -31.81 -37.04 17.17
CA HIS A 287 -32.89 -36.87 18.16
C HIS A 287 -32.52 -36.43 19.60
N PRO A 288 -33.50 -35.92 20.40
CA PRO A 288 -34.92 -35.64 20.10
C PRO A 288 -35.29 -34.12 20.06
N ARG A 289 -36.59 -33.81 20.03
CA ARG A 289 -37.17 -32.46 20.09
C ARG A 289 -37.92 -32.24 21.41
N THR A 290 -38.12 -30.98 21.80
CA THR A 290 -39.22 -30.52 22.66
C THR A 290 -39.88 -29.27 22.03
N GLU A 291 -41.08 -28.90 22.49
CA GLU A 291 -41.99 -27.94 21.84
C GLU A 291 -42.02 -26.55 22.53
N ALA A 292 -43.06 -25.76 22.21
CA ALA A 292 -43.34 -24.35 22.58
C ALA A 292 -42.50 -23.29 21.82
N ALA A 293 -43.08 -22.21 21.27
CA ALA A 293 -44.50 -21.92 21.01
C ALA A 293 -44.67 -21.01 19.76
N ARG A 294 -45.88 -20.97 19.18
CA ARG A 294 -46.27 -20.07 18.06
C ARG A 294 -47.09 -18.88 18.55
N ARG A 295 -46.92 -17.70 17.92
CA ARG A 295 -47.84 -16.53 17.70
C ARG A 295 -46.98 -15.26 17.51
N HIS A 296 -47.36 -14.17 16.83
CA HIS A 296 -48.50 -13.83 15.95
C HIS A 296 -47.98 -13.10 14.68
N ARG A 297 -48.84 -12.55 13.80
CA ARG A 297 -48.44 -11.94 12.50
C ARG A 297 -49.45 -10.86 12.03
N ARG A 298 -48.95 -9.81 11.35
CA ARG A 298 -49.65 -8.75 10.54
C ARG A 298 -50.34 -7.56 11.25
N ALA A 299 -49.79 -6.35 11.01
CA ALA A 299 -50.42 -5.03 10.76
C ALA A 299 -49.26 -4.00 10.55
N ALA A 300 -49.34 -2.87 9.83
CA ALA A 300 -50.34 -2.26 8.94
C ALA A 300 -49.61 -1.54 7.75
N ALA A 301 -50.33 -0.75 6.93
CA ALA A 301 -49.77 0.04 5.81
C ALA A 301 -50.61 1.31 5.51
N HIS A 302 -50.10 2.18 4.60
CA HIS A 302 -50.61 3.52 4.23
C HIS A 302 -50.44 4.62 5.30
N HIS A 303 -50.28 5.92 4.96
CA HIS A 303 -50.12 6.60 3.65
C HIS A 303 -48.81 7.46 3.69
N ALA A 304 -48.47 8.52 2.94
CA ALA A 304 -49.14 9.34 1.92
C ALA A 304 -48.18 9.75 0.76
N ARG A 305 -48.18 11.02 0.31
CA ARG A 305 -47.46 11.53 -0.89
C ARG A 305 -47.07 13.01 -0.76
N ARG A 306 -45.94 13.45 -1.36
CA ARG A 306 -45.88 14.47 -2.45
C ARG A 306 -44.44 14.89 -2.86
N GLN A 307 -44.37 15.40 -4.10
CA GLN A 307 -43.28 16.08 -4.84
C GLN A 307 -42.06 15.27 -5.35
N PRO A 308 -41.44 15.68 -6.49
CA PRO A 308 -40.42 14.88 -7.21
C PRO A 308 -39.04 15.56 -7.34
N ALA A 309 -37.97 14.76 -7.38
CA ALA A 309 -36.67 15.15 -7.93
C ALA A 309 -35.90 13.91 -8.42
N PRO A 310 -35.19 13.96 -9.57
CA PRO A 310 -34.43 12.84 -10.09
C PRO A 310 -33.07 12.73 -9.38
N HIS A 311 -33.04 12.11 -8.21
CA HIS A 311 -31.81 11.91 -7.44
C HIS A 311 -31.42 10.44 -7.37
N LEU A 312 -30.31 10.10 -8.02
CA LEU A 312 -29.67 8.79 -7.96
C LEU A 312 -29.39 8.43 -6.50
N HIS A 313 -30.06 7.41 -5.95
CA HIS A 313 -29.71 6.82 -4.66
C HIS A 313 -28.93 5.53 -4.90
N LEU A 314 -27.70 5.42 -4.36
CA LEU A 314 -27.11 4.11 -4.11
C LEU A 314 -27.89 3.41 -2.99
N ARG A 315 -29.01 2.78 -3.35
CA ARG A 315 -29.68 1.77 -2.53
C ARG A 315 -29.25 0.41 -3.01
N ALA A 316 -28.48 -0.31 -2.19
CA ALA A 316 -28.27 -1.74 -2.37
C ALA A 316 -29.64 -2.46 -2.31
N ALA A 317 -30.19 -2.82 -3.47
CA ALA A 317 -31.57 -3.30 -3.63
C ALA A 317 -31.73 -4.80 -3.27
N GLY A 318 -31.12 -5.25 -2.18
CA GLY A 318 -31.12 -6.65 -1.74
C GLY A 318 -31.82 -6.86 -0.40
N ARG A 319 -33.10 -7.26 -0.42
CA ARG A 319 -33.78 -7.74 0.81
C ARG A 319 -33.36 -9.18 1.11
N LEU A 320 -32.24 -9.39 1.81
CA LEU A 320 -32.01 -10.68 2.48
C LEU A 320 -33.12 -10.91 3.52
N SER A 321 -34.02 -11.85 3.23
CA SER A 321 -35.05 -12.29 4.17
C SER A 321 -34.43 -13.28 5.16
N VAL A 322 -33.75 -12.76 6.19
CA VAL A 322 -33.13 -13.59 7.24
C VAL A 322 -34.20 -14.22 8.13
N ARG A 323 -34.77 -15.34 7.67
CA ARG A 323 -35.28 -16.37 8.59
C ARG A 323 -34.08 -16.96 9.32
N GLN A 324 -34.00 -16.77 10.64
CA GLN A 324 -32.93 -17.31 11.48
C GLN A 324 -32.67 -18.81 11.22
N PRO A 325 -31.46 -19.19 10.74
CA PRO A 325 -30.92 -20.53 10.91
C PRO A 325 -30.20 -20.59 12.28
N ARG A 326 -30.18 -21.76 12.92
CA ARG A 326 -29.39 -21.97 14.14
C ARG A 326 -27.92 -22.16 13.77
N ARG A 327 -27.02 -21.48 14.50
CA ARG A 327 -25.54 -21.62 14.52
C ARG A 327 -24.93 -22.47 13.38
N ALA A 328 -24.52 -21.82 12.28
CA ALA A 328 -23.70 -22.45 11.25
C ALA A 328 -22.73 -21.45 10.57
N ASN A 329 -21.44 -21.73 10.68
CA ASN A 329 -20.33 -21.44 9.76
C ASN A 329 -20.15 -20.02 9.18
N ALA A 330 -19.24 -19.25 9.80
CA ALA A 330 -18.53 -18.14 9.15
C ALA A 330 -17.73 -18.55 7.90
N MET A 331 -17.41 -19.85 7.74
CA MET A 331 -16.78 -20.39 6.51
C MET A 331 -17.56 -20.07 5.22
N GLY A 332 -18.88 -19.89 5.30
CA GLY A 332 -19.70 -19.55 4.13
C GLY A 332 -19.36 -18.20 3.49
N LEU A 333 -18.84 -17.24 4.28
CA LEU A 333 -18.39 -15.94 3.77
C LEU A 333 -16.93 -16.01 3.28
N ALA A 334 -16.09 -16.81 3.94
CA ALA A 334 -14.68 -16.98 3.57
C ALA A 334 -14.48 -17.70 2.23
N LEU A 335 -15.36 -18.64 1.87
CA LEU A 335 -15.19 -19.47 0.67
C LEU A 335 -15.26 -18.67 -0.64
N CYS A 336 -15.99 -17.56 -0.69
CA CYS A 336 -16.04 -16.67 -1.86
C CYS A 336 -14.80 -15.77 -2.02
N ILE A 337 -13.96 -15.66 -0.97
CA ILE A 337 -12.83 -14.72 -0.90
C ILE A 337 -11.50 -15.44 -1.26
N TYR A 338 -11.46 -16.77 -1.19
CA TYR A 338 -10.25 -17.56 -1.32
C TYR A 338 -10.05 -18.11 -2.75
N ILE A 339 -9.13 -17.52 -3.53
CA ILE A 339 -8.33 -18.15 -4.63
C ILE A 339 -7.43 -17.10 -5.31
N GLY A 340 -6.10 -17.22 -5.14
CA GLY A 340 -5.05 -16.72 -6.07
C GLY A 340 -4.80 -15.21 -6.24
N SER A 341 -3.70 -14.73 -5.65
CA SER A 341 -3.06 -13.40 -5.88
C SER A 341 -1.80 -13.51 -6.77
N LEU A 342 -1.49 -12.52 -7.62
CA LEU A 342 -0.27 -11.67 -7.57
C LEU A 342 -0.16 -10.63 -8.73
N LEU A 343 0.42 -9.46 -8.40
CA LEU A 343 1.32 -8.62 -9.23
C LEU A 343 0.76 -7.52 -10.17
N ILE A 344 1.09 -6.25 -9.87
CA ILE A 344 1.80 -5.34 -10.81
C ILE A 344 2.76 -4.46 -9.99
N TYR A 345 4.07 -4.73 -10.06
CA TYR A 345 5.14 -3.72 -10.01
C TYR A 345 6.37 -4.36 -10.63
N THR A 346 6.92 -3.77 -11.70
CA THR A 346 8.14 -4.27 -12.36
C THR A 346 9.25 -3.23 -12.19
N PRO A 347 10.19 -3.43 -11.25
CA PRO A 347 11.36 -2.56 -11.15
C PRO A 347 12.27 -2.79 -12.37
N ILE A 348 12.84 -1.70 -12.90
CA ILE A 348 13.67 -1.74 -14.10
C ILE A 348 15.07 -2.28 -13.74
N HIS A 349 15.33 -3.55 -14.08
CA HIS A 349 16.67 -4.15 -14.08
C HIS A 349 16.94 -4.78 -15.45
N GLY A 350 17.81 -4.14 -16.24
CA GLY A 350 18.18 -4.61 -17.57
C GLY A 350 19.37 -5.57 -17.54
N GLU A 351 19.12 -6.87 -17.64
CA GLU A 351 20.18 -7.87 -17.81
C GLU A 351 20.81 -7.78 -19.22
N THR A 352 21.87 -6.98 -19.35
CA THR A 352 22.66 -6.90 -20.58
C THR A 352 23.59 -8.10 -20.74
N SER A 353 23.01 -9.27 -21.04
CA SER A 353 23.73 -10.52 -21.35
C SER A 353 24.53 -10.46 -22.66
N ARG A 354 25.61 -9.67 -22.69
CA ARG A 354 26.55 -9.61 -23.83
C ARG A 354 27.65 -10.67 -23.72
N ARG A 355 27.41 -11.81 -24.37
CA ARG A 355 28.49 -12.72 -24.79
C ARG A 355 29.39 -12.00 -25.80
N HIS A 356 30.63 -11.67 -25.45
CA HIS A 356 31.67 -11.36 -26.45
C HIS A 356 32.98 -12.12 -26.17
N ARG A 357 33.78 -12.25 -27.23
CA ARG A 357 34.82 -13.28 -27.36
C ARG A 357 36.16 -12.86 -26.73
N ARG A 358 36.99 -13.84 -26.39
CA ARG A 358 38.40 -13.64 -26.05
C ARG A 358 39.14 -12.97 -27.23
N ALA A 359 39.71 -11.80 -26.98
CA ALA A 359 40.87 -11.27 -27.68
C ALA A 359 41.66 -10.44 -26.66
N GLY A 360 42.94 -10.75 -26.45
CA GLY A 360 43.77 -10.07 -25.44
C GLY A 360 44.83 -9.20 -26.09
N PHE A 361 45.15 -8.06 -25.48
CA PHE A 361 46.40 -7.32 -25.74
C PHE A 361 46.98 -6.74 -24.44
N LYS A 362 48.19 -6.19 -24.52
CA LYS A 362 49.15 -6.08 -23.41
C LYS A 362 49.07 -4.77 -22.60
N HIS A 363 49.85 -4.75 -21.51
CA HIS A 363 50.04 -3.67 -20.53
C HIS A 363 50.11 -2.23 -21.07
N GLY A 364 49.64 -1.30 -20.25
CA GLY A 364 50.03 0.11 -20.26
C GLY A 364 49.89 0.71 -18.85
N SER A 365 51.01 0.98 -18.18
CA SER A 365 51.04 1.60 -16.84
C SER A 365 51.21 3.11 -16.95
N TYR A 366 50.46 3.89 -16.16
CA TYR A 366 50.69 5.34 -16.03
C TYR A 366 51.12 5.71 -14.60
N ARG A 367 52.06 6.65 -14.48
CA ARG A 367 52.57 7.17 -13.21
C ARG A 367 51.94 8.52 -12.88
N ILE A 368 51.93 8.84 -11.59
CA ILE A 368 51.65 10.18 -11.07
C ILE A 368 52.88 11.06 -11.34
N GLY A 369 52.66 12.32 -11.74
CA GLY A 369 53.67 13.38 -11.74
C GLY A 369 53.22 14.53 -10.85
N HIS A 370 54.08 14.94 -9.92
CA HIS A 370 54.08 16.30 -9.37
C HIS A 370 54.82 17.21 -10.36
N ASP A 371 54.47 18.50 -10.38
CA ASP A 371 55.47 19.58 -10.32
C ASP A 371 54.81 20.86 -9.79
N ASP A 372 55.56 21.62 -9.00
CA ASP A 372 55.22 22.98 -8.54
C ASP A 372 55.97 24.00 -9.40
N ASP A 373 55.40 25.20 -9.62
CA ASP A 373 56.22 26.41 -9.63
C ASP A 373 55.45 27.64 -9.14
N GLN A 374 56.17 28.71 -8.79
CA GLN A 374 55.71 29.87 -8.02
C GLN A 374 55.87 31.20 -8.78
N ARG A 375 55.56 32.30 -8.05
CA ARG A 375 55.97 33.72 -8.27
C ARG A 375 54.98 34.54 -9.13
N HIS A 376 54.74 35.83 -8.86
CA HIS A 376 55.11 36.68 -7.71
C HIS A 376 54.31 38.02 -7.68
N ARG A 377 53.97 38.52 -6.48
CA ARG A 377 53.79 39.97 -6.13
C ARG A 377 52.60 40.66 -6.85
N GLN A 378 52.03 41.80 -6.44
CA GLN A 378 52.11 42.78 -5.32
C GLN A 378 50.63 43.21 -5.00
N ARG A 379 50.21 44.09 -4.07
CA ARG A 379 50.79 45.15 -3.20
C ARG A 379 49.91 45.28 -1.92
N GLY A 380 50.11 46.33 -1.09
CA GLY A 380 49.18 46.82 -0.06
C GLY A 380 49.26 48.36 0.03
N PRO A 381 48.90 49.04 1.15
CA PRO A 381 48.26 48.56 2.39
C PRO A 381 47.19 49.51 3.02
N ALA A 382 46.84 49.26 4.29
CA ALA A 382 46.44 50.23 5.35
C ALA A 382 44.97 50.67 5.57
N ALA A 383 44.80 51.38 6.70
CA ALA A 383 43.61 52.03 7.29
C ALA A 383 42.57 51.14 8.01
N SER A 384 42.47 51.35 9.33
CA SER A 384 41.47 50.77 10.23
C SER A 384 40.36 51.78 10.55
N HIS A 385 39.13 51.32 10.75
CA HIS A 385 38.19 52.00 11.66
C HIS A 385 37.34 51.01 12.43
N VAL A 386 37.20 51.25 13.73
CA VAL A 386 36.27 50.53 14.62
C VAL A 386 35.05 51.41 14.83
N SER A 387 33.86 50.87 14.60
CA SER A 387 32.63 51.31 15.25
C SER A 387 31.79 50.08 15.59
N ALA A 388 31.15 50.10 16.76
CA ALA A 388 30.29 49.02 17.22
C ALA A 388 28.82 49.41 17.03
N SER A 389 28.06 48.55 16.38
CA SER A 389 26.59 48.61 16.36
C SER A 389 26.02 47.23 16.70
N SER A 390 24.92 47.20 17.44
CA SER A 390 24.44 45.99 18.09
C SER A 390 23.36 45.26 17.29
N THR A 391 23.43 43.92 17.23
CA THR A 391 22.23 43.10 16.99
C THR A 391 22.40 41.69 17.55
N ARG A 392 21.40 41.23 18.33
CA ARG A 392 21.39 39.89 18.94
C ARG A 392 21.22 38.81 17.86
N ARG A 393 22.27 38.00 17.58
CA ARG A 393 22.10 36.71 16.90
C ARG A 393 21.34 35.73 17.79
N ARG A 394 20.01 35.70 17.64
CA ARG A 394 19.12 34.75 18.32
C ARG A 394 19.29 33.35 17.72
N ARG A 395 20.05 32.46 18.39
CA ARG A 395 20.11 31.04 18.02
C ARG A 395 18.72 30.40 18.21
N SER A 396 18.04 30.04 17.13
CA SER A 396 16.85 29.18 17.20
C SER A 396 17.28 27.74 17.50
N ARG A 397 16.59 27.08 18.44
CA ARG A 397 16.82 25.67 18.77
C ARG A 397 15.99 24.81 17.82
N HIS A 398 16.62 24.00 16.97
CA HIS A 398 15.93 22.87 16.34
C HIS A 398 15.86 21.73 17.36
N ALA A 399 14.68 21.51 17.93
CA ALA A 399 14.38 20.36 18.77
C ALA A 399 13.53 19.37 17.95
N GLY A 400 14.12 18.23 17.57
CA GLY A 400 13.41 17.18 16.83
C GLY A 400 12.26 16.61 17.65
N ARG A 401 11.02 16.77 17.17
CA ARG A 401 9.81 16.37 17.91
C ARG A 401 9.39 14.95 17.50
N ARG A 402 9.81 13.96 18.29
CA ARG A 402 9.35 12.56 18.18
C ARG A 402 7.82 12.50 18.18
N THR A 403 7.23 11.91 17.14
CA THR A 403 5.80 11.57 17.08
C THR A 403 5.52 10.33 17.93
N ALA A 404 4.48 10.37 18.77
CA ALA A 404 4.14 9.29 19.68
C ALA A 404 2.99 8.42 19.15
N ARG A 405 3.13 7.09 19.25
CA ARG A 405 2.02 6.14 19.21
C ARG A 405 1.48 5.93 20.63
N GLY A 406 0.21 5.55 20.75
CA GLY A 406 -0.33 4.98 21.99
C GLY A 406 -1.81 4.56 21.87
N PRO A 407 -2.30 3.54 22.60
CA PRO A 407 -1.53 2.50 23.29
C PRO A 407 -2.06 1.08 22.99
N ARG A 408 -1.28 0.28 22.23
CA ARG A 408 -0.89 -1.03 22.80
C ARG A 408 -0.14 -0.73 24.10
N ARG A 409 -0.18 -1.62 25.11
CA ARG A 409 0.72 -1.47 26.29
C ARG A 409 2.16 -1.48 25.79
N SER A 410 2.75 -0.30 25.63
CA SER A 410 4.07 -0.14 25.01
C SER A 410 5.15 -0.49 26.01
N MET A 411 5.41 -1.79 26.13
CA MET A 411 6.75 -2.26 26.48
C MET A 411 7.71 -1.53 25.54
N ALA A 412 8.69 -0.82 26.11
CA ALA A 412 9.79 -0.31 25.31
C ALA A 412 10.50 -1.52 24.68
N LEU A 413 11.03 -1.35 23.46
CA LEU A 413 12.00 -2.29 22.91
C LEU A 413 13.14 -2.43 23.91
N LYS A 414 13.54 -3.67 24.19
CA LYS A 414 14.63 -4.02 25.11
C LYS A 414 15.75 -4.79 24.41
N TYR A 415 15.40 -5.48 23.33
CA TYR A 415 16.24 -6.47 22.70
C TYR A 415 16.36 -6.24 21.19
N LEU A 416 17.54 -6.52 20.64
CA LEU A 416 17.81 -6.53 19.21
C LEU A 416 18.28 -7.92 18.80
N LEU A 417 17.52 -8.59 17.91
CA LEU A 417 17.84 -9.93 17.44
C LEU A 417 18.95 -9.89 16.38
N ASP A 418 20.01 -10.65 16.61
CA ASP A 418 21.02 -10.93 15.61
C ASP A 418 20.57 -12.03 14.61
N THR A 419 21.15 -11.98 13.41
CA THR A 419 20.97 -12.96 12.33
C THR A 419 21.19 -14.41 12.80
N SER A 420 22.16 -14.67 13.68
CA SER A 420 22.46 -16.00 14.21
C SER A 420 21.32 -16.60 15.05
N VAL A 421 20.49 -15.76 15.67
CA VAL A 421 19.28 -16.17 16.40
C VAL A 421 18.14 -16.46 15.43
N ILE A 422 17.91 -15.56 14.47
CA ILE A 422 16.80 -15.68 13.51
C ILE A 422 16.97 -16.94 12.65
N LYS A 423 18.19 -17.22 12.17
CA LYS A 423 18.51 -18.46 11.43
C LYS A 423 18.32 -19.74 12.24
N ARG A 424 18.09 -19.66 13.56
CA ARG A 424 17.87 -20.78 14.49
C ARG A 424 16.48 -20.83 15.12
N LEU A 425 15.50 -20.04 14.67
CA LEU A 425 14.08 -20.09 15.15
C LEU A 425 13.35 -21.43 14.90
N SER A 426 13.95 -22.33 14.12
CA SER A 426 13.54 -23.73 13.98
C SER A 426 13.92 -24.60 15.19
N ARG A 427 14.97 -24.25 15.94
CA ARG A 427 15.42 -24.98 17.14
C ARG A 427 14.49 -24.67 18.32
N PRO A 428 13.86 -25.67 18.97
CA PRO A 428 12.85 -25.43 20.01
C PRO A 428 13.34 -24.62 21.23
N ALA A 429 14.63 -24.67 21.57
CA ALA A 429 15.20 -23.89 22.67
C ALA A 429 15.22 -22.38 22.36
N VAL A 430 15.70 -22.00 21.17
CA VAL A 430 15.72 -20.60 20.71
C VAL A 430 14.30 -20.06 20.57
N ARG A 431 13.42 -20.87 19.97
CA ARG A 431 12.01 -20.52 19.78
C ARG A 431 11.33 -20.13 21.10
N ARG A 432 11.43 -20.97 22.14
CA ARG A 432 10.85 -20.70 23.48
C ARG A 432 11.45 -19.47 24.17
N ALA A 433 12.67 -19.05 23.81
CA ALA A 433 13.28 -17.83 24.33
C ALA A 433 12.82 -16.56 23.57
N VAL A 434 12.56 -16.66 22.27
CA VAL A 434 12.17 -15.51 21.42
C VAL A 434 10.66 -15.28 21.39
N GLU A 435 9.82 -16.32 21.35
CA GLU A 435 8.36 -16.19 21.21
C GLU A 435 7.74 -15.25 22.29
N PRO A 436 8.01 -15.40 23.60
CA PRO A 436 7.42 -14.52 24.62
C PRO A 436 7.89 -13.06 24.50
N LEU A 437 9.08 -12.82 23.94
CA LEU A 437 9.60 -11.47 23.71
C LEU A 437 8.95 -10.82 22.48
N ALA A 438 8.67 -11.62 21.44
CA ALA A 438 7.99 -11.18 20.23
C ALA A 438 6.51 -10.87 20.50
N GLU A 439 5.79 -11.75 21.21
CA GLU A 439 4.41 -11.51 21.66
C GLU A 439 4.29 -10.25 22.54
N ALA A 440 5.30 -9.98 23.37
CA ALA A 440 5.38 -8.77 24.19
C ALA A 440 5.80 -7.50 23.43
N GLY A 441 6.17 -7.59 22.15
CA GLY A 441 6.68 -6.46 21.35
C GLY A 441 8.00 -5.89 21.87
N ALA A 442 8.86 -6.72 22.49
CA ALA A 442 10.09 -6.28 23.16
C ALA A 442 11.37 -6.46 22.32
N VAL A 443 11.26 -7.11 21.16
CA VAL A 443 12.36 -7.43 20.23
C VAL A 443 12.26 -6.68 18.90
N ALA A 444 13.39 -6.14 18.48
CA ALA A 444 13.60 -5.58 17.14
C ALA A 444 14.61 -6.43 16.34
N ARG A 445 14.81 -6.06 15.07
CA ARG A 445 15.85 -6.54 14.14
C ARG A 445 16.38 -5.36 13.33
N THR A 446 17.46 -5.54 12.57
CA THR A 446 17.97 -4.50 11.67
C THR A 446 17.72 -4.80 10.19
N GLN A 447 17.79 -3.78 9.33
CA GLN A 447 17.68 -3.97 7.89
C GLN A 447 18.80 -4.86 7.29
N ILE A 448 20.00 -4.88 7.88
CA ILE A 448 21.08 -5.78 7.42
C ILE A 448 20.80 -7.25 7.79
N THR A 449 20.07 -7.49 8.89
CA THR A 449 19.56 -8.83 9.28
C THR A 449 18.66 -9.39 8.18
N ASP A 450 17.77 -8.57 7.60
CA ASP A 450 16.88 -8.98 6.50
C ASP A 450 17.67 -9.40 5.26
N LEU A 451 18.72 -8.66 4.92
CA LEU A 451 19.59 -8.98 3.77
C LEU A 451 20.36 -10.29 3.99
N GLU A 452 20.88 -10.55 5.20
CA GLU A 452 21.57 -11.81 5.50
C GLU A 452 20.64 -13.04 5.56
N VAL A 453 19.40 -12.85 6.00
CA VAL A 453 18.38 -13.89 5.99
C VAL A 453 17.90 -14.13 4.57
N GLY A 454 17.62 -13.08 3.80
CA GLY A 454 17.22 -13.14 2.39
C GLY A 454 18.29 -13.76 1.49
N TYR A 455 19.57 -13.47 1.73
CA TYR A 455 20.71 -14.11 1.04
C TYR A 455 20.75 -15.64 1.24
N SER A 456 20.11 -16.15 2.30
CA SER A 456 20.06 -17.58 2.60
C SER A 456 18.93 -18.33 1.84
N ALA A 457 18.10 -17.62 1.07
CA ALA A 457 16.99 -18.20 0.31
C ALA A 457 17.44 -18.77 -1.05
N ARG A 458 16.95 -19.97 -1.40
CA ARG A 458 17.28 -20.66 -2.65
C ARG A 458 16.35 -20.32 -3.81
N ASN A 459 15.24 -19.63 -3.54
CA ASN A 459 14.22 -19.21 -4.52
C ASN A 459 13.31 -18.13 -3.91
N GLU A 460 12.53 -17.47 -4.76
CA GLU A 460 11.58 -16.41 -4.37
C GLU A 460 10.59 -16.86 -3.28
N THR A 461 10.03 -18.08 -3.38
CA THR A 461 9.04 -18.57 -2.41
C THR A 461 9.64 -18.80 -1.03
N GLU A 462 10.90 -19.23 -0.95
CA GLU A 462 11.65 -19.31 0.31
C GLU A 462 11.98 -17.92 0.87
N TRP A 463 12.40 -16.99 0.00
CA TRP A 463 12.67 -15.60 0.38
C TRP A 463 11.42 -14.92 0.96
N GLN A 464 10.27 -15.02 0.29
CA GLN A 464 8.99 -14.47 0.75
C GLN A 464 8.58 -15.03 2.12
N ARG A 465 8.71 -16.34 2.35
CA ARG A 465 8.42 -16.95 3.66
C ARG A 465 9.32 -16.40 4.76
N LEU A 466 10.61 -16.21 4.47
CA LEU A 466 11.57 -15.65 5.42
C LEU A 466 11.25 -14.18 5.74
N MET A 467 10.92 -13.35 4.75
CA MET A 467 10.54 -11.95 4.98
C MET A 467 9.22 -11.82 5.76
N VAL A 468 8.24 -12.71 5.52
CA VAL A 468 7.00 -12.77 6.33
C VAL A 468 7.28 -13.21 7.77
N ALA A 469 8.21 -14.15 7.98
CA ALA A 469 8.63 -14.51 9.35
C ALA A 469 9.35 -13.35 10.07
N LEU A 470 10.09 -12.50 9.34
CA LEU A 470 10.74 -11.31 9.87
C LEU A 470 9.77 -10.20 10.25
N SER A 471 8.56 -10.11 9.67
CA SER A 471 7.58 -9.07 10.04
C SER A 471 6.98 -9.23 11.44
N ALA A 472 7.34 -10.29 12.18
CA ALA A 472 7.04 -10.46 13.60
C ALA A 472 7.94 -9.61 14.54
N PHE A 473 8.98 -8.97 14.02
CA PHE A 473 9.94 -8.14 14.78
C PHE A 473 9.96 -6.70 14.26
N ASP A 474 10.03 -5.72 15.16
CA ASP A 474 10.13 -4.30 14.78
C ASP A 474 11.45 -4.04 14.02
N LEU A 475 11.38 -3.27 12.93
CA LEU A 475 12.54 -2.93 12.10
C LEU A 475 13.25 -1.67 12.61
N ILE A 476 14.56 -1.76 12.82
CA ILE A 476 15.47 -0.62 12.95
C ILE A 476 16.24 -0.43 11.64
N GLU A 477 16.10 0.74 11.03
CA GLU A 477 16.75 1.09 9.76
C GLU A 477 18.27 1.29 9.94
N SER A 478 19.05 0.97 8.89
CA SER A 478 20.51 1.09 8.93
C SER A 478 20.99 2.51 8.62
N THR A 479 21.05 3.37 9.64
CA THR A 479 21.41 4.79 9.50
C THR A 479 22.89 5.03 9.14
N ALA A 480 23.21 6.22 8.63
CA ALA A 480 24.59 6.70 8.47
C ALA A 480 25.32 6.92 9.82
N SER A 481 24.62 6.87 10.96
CA SER A 481 25.23 6.82 12.28
C SER A 481 25.78 5.42 12.55
N HIS A 482 24.97 4.37 12.36
CA HIS A 482 25.37 2.97 12.56
C HIS A 482 26.62 2.61 11.74
N HIS A 483 26.69 3.04 10.48
CA HIS A 483 27.86 2.82 9.61
C HIS A 483 29.15 3.48 10.13
N ARG A 484 29.07 4.72 10.63
CA ARG A 484 30.22 5.41 11.23
C ARG A 484 30.63 4.80 12.56
N ARG A 485 29.66 4.32 13.36
CA ARG A 485 29.95 3.61 14.61
C ARG A 485 30.59 2.25 14.35
N ALA A 486 30.11 1.48 13.35
CA ALA A 486 30.72 0.21 12.93
C ALA A 486 32.21 0.36 12.55
N LEU A 487 32.58 1.39 11.79
CA LEU A 487 33.98 1.74 11.51
C LEU A 487 34.76 2.08 12.81
N GLY A 488 34.12 2.76 13.75
CA GLY A 488 34.67 3.01 15.09
C GLY A 488 34.93 1.72 15.88
N ILE A 489 34.00 0.75 15.84
CA ILE A 489 34.14 -0.57 16.49
C ILE A 489 35.28 -1.36 15.84
N GLN A 490 35.39 -1.36 14.51
CA GLN A 490 36.54 -1.96 13.81
C GLN A 490 37.87 -1.36 14.27
N ARG A 491 37.94 -0.02 14.44
CA ARG A 491 39.14 0.65 14.97
C ARG A 491 39.47 0.23 16.41
N LEU A 492 38.46 0.01 17.25
CA LEU A 492 38.64 -0.44 18.64
C LEU A 492 39.12 -1.90 18.73
N LEU A 493 38.60 -2.79 17.87
CA LEU A 493 39.09 -4.17 17.72
C LEU A 493 40.55 -4.18 17.23
N ALA A 494 40.85 -3.43 16.17
CA ALA A 494 42.19 -3.33 15.61
C ALA A 494 43.22 -2.76 16.62
N ALA A 495 42.81 -1.80 17.46
CA ALA A 495 43.65 -1.27 18.54
C ALA A 495 44.00 -2.30 19.63
N ARG A 496 43.27 -3.42 19.72
CA ARG A 496 43.60 -4.58 20.57
C ARG A 496 44.24 -5.74 19.78
N SER A 497 44.75 -5.47 18.57
CA SER A 497 45.26 -6.47 17.61
C SER A 497 44.24 -7.56 17.22
N GLN A 498 42.94 -7.30 17.40
CA GLN A 498 41.88 -8.23 17.01
C GLN A 498 41.42 -7.96 15.58
N ARG A 499 41.28 -9.02 14.78
CA ARG A 499 40.69 -8.95 13.43
C ARG A 499 39.25 -8.43 13.52
N GLY A 500 38.86 -7.54 12.61
CA GLY A 500 37.48 -7.04 12.53
C GLY A 500 36.45 -8.17 12.37
N ARG A 501 35.26 -7.95 12.94
CA ARG A 501 34.10 -8.85 12.81
C ARG A 501 33.36 -8.65 11.48
N LYS A 502 32.30 -9.43 11.21
CA LYS A 502 31.54 -9.31 9.95
C LYS A 502 30.83 -7.95 9.92
N ILE A 503 30.62 -7.40 8.71
CA ILE A 503 29.96 -6.10 8.54
C ILE A 503 28.53 -6.09 9.14
N PRO A 504 27.70 -7.15 9.00
CA PRO A 504 26.41 -7.24 9.69
C PRO A 504 26.52 -7.16 11.21
N ASP A 505 27.37 -7.99 11.85
CA ASP A 505 27.54 -7.99 13.32
C ASP A 505 27.85 -6.57 13.85
N LEU A 506 28.73 -5.84 13.15
CA LEU A 506 29.16 -4.50 13.51
C LEU A 506 28.05 -3.45 13.35
N LEU A 507 27.17 -3.60 12.35
CA LEU A 507 26.02 -2.73 12.13
C LEU A 507 24.87 -3.04 13.11
N ILE A 508 24.64 -4.31 13.43
CA ILE A 508 23.69 -4.78 14.44
C ILE A 508 24.14 -4.29 15.82
N ALA A 509 25.43 -4.45 16.16
CA ALA A 509 26.00 -3.95 17.40
C ALA A 509 25.88 -2.42 17.51
N ALA A 510 26.20 -1.67 16.44
CA ALA A 510 26.07 -0.22 16.43
C ALA A 510 24.62 0.26 16.60
N ALA A 511 23.64 -0.42 16.00
CA ALA A 511 22.22 -0.13 16.19
C ALA A 511 21.75 -0.45 17.61
N GLY A 512 22.20 -1.58 18.18
CA GLY A 512 21.91 -1.94 19.57
C GLY A 512 22.44 -0.90 20.56
N GLU A 513 23.67 -0.43 20.34
CA GLU A 513 24.28 0.64 21.15
C GLU A 513 23.55 1.98 21.02
N GLU A 514 23.24 2.45 19.80
CA GLU A 514 22.57 3.73 19.57
C GLU A 514 21.13 3.77 20.13
N HIS A 515 20.44 2.63 20.11
CA HIS A 515 19.08 2.50 20.65
C HIS A 515 19.02 2.04 22.13
N GLY A 516 20.16 1.71 22.75
CA GLY A 516 20.21 1.23 24.15
C GLY A 516 19.59 -0.16 24.36
N LEU A 517 19.65 -1.03 23.35
CA LEU A 517 19.07 -2.38 23.34
C LEU A 517 20.11 -3.45 23.66
N VAL A 518 19.68 -4.50 24.36
CA VAL A 518 20.49 -5.71 24.57
C VAL A 518 20.50 -6.52 23.27
N VAL A 519 21.68 -6.74 22.68
CA VAL A 519 21.77 -7.60 21.49
C VAL A 519 21.61 -9.06 21.92
N LEU A 520 20.63 -9.76 21.36
CA LEU A 520 20.43 -11.20 21.55
C LEU A 520 21.10 -11.96 20.39
N HIS A 521 22.10 -12.77 20.71
CA HIS A 521 22.97 -13.45 19.73
C HIS A 521 23.13 -14.94 20.00
N TYR A 522 23.63 -15.65 18.97
CA TYR A 522 24.23 -16.98 19.05
C TYR A 522 25.49 -17.03 18.19
N ASP A 523 26.36 -16.05 18.41
CA ASP A 523 27.65 -15.87 17.75
C ASP A 523 28.62 -15.18 18.74
N ALA A 524 29.83 -15.71 18.88
CA ALA A 524 30.85 -15.20 19.80
C ALA A 524 31.49 -13.88 19.32
N ASP A 525 31.26 -13.48 18.07
CA ASP A 525 31.72 -12.18 17.55
C ASP A 525 31.13 -11.00 18.35
N PHE A 526 29.94 -11.15 18.94
CA PHE A 526 29.32 -10.13 19.80
C PHE A 526 29.94 -10.02 21.19
N ASP A 527 30.53 -11.10 21.74
CA ASP A 527 31.28 -11.02 23.00
C ASP A 527 32.55 -10.18 22.81
N LEU A 528 33.23 -10.34 21.66
CA LEU A 528 34.40 -9.55 21.27
C LEU A 528 34.05 -8.07 21.03
N ILE A 529 32.88 -7.80 20.42
CA ILE A 529 32.39 -6.43 20.23
C ILE A 529 32.03 -5.80 21.59
N ALA A 530 31.27 -6.49 22.44
CA ALA A 530 30.91 -6.00 23.78
C ALA A 530 32.16 -5.72 24.64
N ALA A 531 33.20 -6.54 24.53
CA ALA A 531 34.47 -6.31 25.22
C ALA A 531 35.18 -5.00 24.81
N VAL A 532 34.90 -4.43 23.63
CA VAL A 532 35.47 -3.15 23.16
C VAL A 532 34.50 -1.96 23.20
N THR A 533 33.18 -2.18 23.17
CA THR A 533 32.17 -1.10 23.25
C THR A 533 31.60 -0.89 24.65
N GLY A 534 31.57 -1.93 25.48
CA GLY A 534 30.84 -1.95 26.76
C GLY A 534 29.32 -2.09 26.61
N GLN A 535 28.81 -2.36 25.40
CA GLN A 535 27.38 -2.52 25.16
C GLN A 535 26.82 -3.82 25.75
N PRO A 536 25.52 -3.87 26.11
CA PRO A 536 24.89 -5.10 26.56
C PRO A 536 24.65 -6.07 25.40
N CYS A 537 25.29 -7.24 25.48
CA CYS A 537 25.04 -8.41 24.64
C CYS A 537 24.62 -9.59 25.52
N GLN A 538 23.78 -10.48 25.02
CA GLN A 538 23.34 -11.70 25.71
C GLN A 538 23.14 -12.86 24.73
N TRP A 539 23.72 -14.01 25.06
CA TRP A 539 23.45 -15.28 24.39
C TRP A 539 21.98 -15.69 24.58
N ILE A 540 21.25 -15.92 23.48
CA ILE A 540 19.81 -16.26 23.50
C ILE A 540 19.52 -17.57 24.26
N VAL A 541 20.44 -18.52 24.14
CA VAL A 541 20.57 -19.76 24.92
C VAL A 541 22.09 -20.01 25.09
N PRO A 542 22.55 -20.81 26.08
CA PRO A 542 23.98 -20.93 26.35
C PRO A 542 24.80 -21.45 25.16
N ALA A 543 26.03 -20.96 25.02
CA ALA A 543 26.96 -21.39 23.97
C ALA A 543 27.16 -22.92 23.98
N GLY A 544 27.23 -23.53 22.80
CA GLY A 544 27.36 -24.98 22.62
C GLY A 544 26.10 -25.83 22.86
N THR A 545 24.94 -25.26 23.18
CA THR A 545 23.71 -26.03 23.49
C THR A 545 22.77 -26.35 22.33
N ILE A 546 22.97 -25.78 21.13
CA ILE A 546 22.00 -25.93 20.01
C ILE A 546 22.59 -26.13 18.62
N ASP A 547 23.92 -26.16 18.47
CA ASP A 547 24.56 -26.42 17.17
C ASP A 547 25.00 -27.88 17.06
#